data_AF-A0A2E7AM21-F1
#
_entry.id   AF-A0A2E7AM21-F1
#
_cell.length_a   1.000
_cell.length_b   1.000
_cell.length_c   1.000
_cell.angle_alpha   90.00
_cell.angle_beta   90.00
_cell.angle_gamma   90.00
#
_symmetry.space_group_name_H-M   'P 1'
#
loop_
_entity.id
_entity.type
_entity.pdbx_description
1 polymer ?
#
loop_
_entity_poly.entity_id
_entity_poly.type
_entity_poly.pdbx_seq_one_letter_code
_entity_poly.pdbx_strand_id
1 'polypeptide(L)'
;MSETNNSNRRKFVKTATAATAVAGFPHIGRAEIGSSNTIKVGLIGCGGRGTGAATQALKSDDKVKLWAMADAFPEKIEGPLKTLGAAFGKERVEVEKNRQFTGLDAFEKLAASDVDVILMATPPGYRPSMLRKCIEAGKHVFAEKPMAIDMAGIHHLMETAKIADEKKLAIQHGYCWRYSPANRVGFDKALSGELGRITSFVGTYLGGTVRALAPDATQPEGMGDVEWQLRNWINFEWLSGGPLLEQCIHAVDKMAWAMGDVAPIA
;
A
#
# COMPACT_ATOMS: atom_id res chain seq x y z
N MET A 1 -4.89 45.21 -64.37
CA MET A 1 -4.80 46.28 -63.35
C MET A 1 -5.82 45.95 -62.28
N SER A 2 -5.51 45.57 -61.04
CA SER A 2 -4.26 45.57 -60.27
C SER A 2 -4.26 44.31 -59.38
N GLU A 3 -3.15 43.59 -59.37
CA GLU A 3 -2.83 42.55 -58.39
C GLU A 3 -2.45 43.19 -57.05
N THR A 4 -2.84 42.58 -55.93
CA THR A 4 -2.04 42.57 -54.69
C THR A 4 -2.31 41.31 -53.86
N ASN A 5 -1.38 40.37 -53.97
CA ASN A 5 -0.72 39.60 -52.91
C ASN A 5 -1.52 38.96 -51.75
N ASN A 6 -1.81 37.66 -51.93
CA ASN A 6 -1.15 36.54 -51.23
C ASN A 6 -0.77 36.70 -49.74
N SER A 7 -1.46 35.99 -48.84
CA SER A 7 -0.85 35.38 -47.65
C SER A 7 -1.78 34.36 -46.97
N ASN A 8 -1.64 33.09 -47.36
CA ASN A 8 -1.60 31.90 -46.50
C ASN A 8 -2.40 31.90 -45.16
N ARG A 9 -3.73 31.88 -45.23
CA ARG A 9 -4.61 31.51 -44.09
C ARG A 9 -4.54 30.03 -43.67
N ARG A 10 -3.51 29.27 -44.11
CA ARG A 10 -3.31 27.83 -43.83
C ARG A 10 -1.91 27.46 -43.32
N LYS A 11 -1.11 28.42 -42.86
CA LYS A 11 0.17 28.15 -42.18
C LYS A 11 0.38 28.99 -40.92
N PHE A 12 -0.58 28.93 -40.00
CA PHE A 12 -0.36 29.36 -38.61
C PHE A 12 -0.37 28.17 -37.64
N VAL A 13 0.09 27.02 -38.11
CA VAL A 13 0.69 25.99 -37.25
C VAL A 13 2.20 26.20 -37.36
N LYS A 14 2.74 27.05 -36.48
CA LYS A 14 4.11 26.98 -35.96
C LYS A 14 4.37 28.13 -34.98
N THR A 15 4.71 27.72 -33.76
CA THR A 15 5.57 28.44 -32.81
C THR A 15 4.90 29.53 -31.96
N ALA A 16 4.13 29.09 -30.97
CA ALA A 16 4.06 29.79 -29.67
C ALA A 16 4.62 28.84 -28.61
N THR A 17 5.91 29.02 -28.33
CA THR A 17 6.65 28.39 -27.24
C THR A 17 6.12 28.95 -25.91
N ALA A 18 5.05 28.36 -25.38
CA ALA A 18 4.69 28.53 -23.98
C ALA A 18 5.44 27.44 -23.19
N ALA A 19 6.58 27.83 -22.62
CA ALA A 19 7.26 27.04 -21.61
C ALA A 19 6.43 27.06 -20.32
N THR A 20 5.42 26.20 -20.23
CA THR A 20 4.88 25.77 -18.94
C THR A 20 5.80 24.68 -18.41
N ALA A 21 6.66 25.05 -17.47
CA ALA A 21 7.30 24.10 -16.58
C ALA A 21 6.20 23.36 -15.81
N VAL A 22 5.83 22.17 -16.27
CA VAL A 22 5.06 21.22 -15.48
C VAL A 22 6.03 20.68 -14.42
N ALA A 23 6.16 21.42 -13.33
CA ALA A 23 6.83 20.94 -12.14
C ALA A 23 5.99 19.80 -11.55
N GLY A 24 6.57 18.60 -11.52
CA GLY A 24 6.27 17.61 -10.49
C GLY A 24 4.92 16.90 -10.55
N PHE A 25 4.61 16.21 -11.65
CA PHE A 25 4.03 14.88 -11.50
C PHE A 25 5.17 13.89 -11.70
N PRO A 26 5.43 12.95 -10.76
CA PRO A 26 6.13 11.76 -11.17
C PRO A 26 5.18 11.12 -12.17
N HIS A 27 5.49 11.29 -13.46
CA HIS A 27 5.21 10.22 -14.40
C HIS A 27 5.75 8.99 -13.69
N ILE A 28 4.85 8.15 -13.19
CA ILE A 28 5.08 6.72 -13.17
C ILE A 28 5.28 6.42 -14.66
N GLY A 29 6.49 6.69 -15.13
CA GLY A 29 7.00 6.01 -16.28
C GLY A 29 6.69 4.57 -15.96
N ARG A 30 5.97 3.92 -16.86
CA ARG A 30 6.25 2.51 -17.10
C ARG A 30 7.76 2.45 -17.06
N ALA A 31 8.32 1.98 -15.94
CA ALA A 31 9.68 1.56 -15.91
C ALA A 31 9.84 0.73 -17.19
N GLU A 32 10.94 0.90 -17.91
CA GLU A 32 11.29 -0.07 -18.93
C GLU A 32 11.53 -1.41 -18.20
N ILE A 33 10.43 -2.04 -17.79
CA ILE A 33 10.33 -3.42 -17.41
C ILE A 33 10.50 -4.10 -18.74
N GLY A 34 11.74 -4.54 -19.00
CA GLY A 34 12.07 -5.35 -20.15
C GLY A 34 10.93 -6.34 -20.40
N SER A 35 10.46 -6.33 -21.64
CA SER A 35 9.38 -7.18 -22.15
C SER A 35 9.64 -8.65 -21.82
N SER A 36 9.15 -9.17 -20.68
CA SER A 36 8.90 -10.60 -20.37
C SER A 36 8.87 -10.94 -18.87
N ASN A 37 9.30 -10.07 -17.95
CA ASN A 37 9.67 -10.55 -16.61
C ASN A 37 8.47 -10.72 -15.65
N THR A 38 8.37 -11.94 -15.12
CA THR A 38 7.57 -12.31 -13.94
C THR A 38 7.89 -11.41 -12.76
N ILE A 39 6.86 -10.95 -12.03
CA ILE A 39 7.03 -10.21 -10.78
C ILE A 39 6.88 -11.19 -9.61
N LYS A 40 7.93 -11.37 -8.83
CA LYS A 40 7.95 -12.23 -7.63
C LYS A 40 7.52 -11.44 -6.42
N VAL A 41 6.42 -11.86 -5.82
CA VAL A 41 5.82 -11.22 -4.65
C VAL A 41 6.13 -12.02 -3.38
N GLY A 42 6.58 -11.31 -2.35
CA GLY A 42 6.67 -11.83 -0.99
C GLY A 42 5.52 -11.31 -0.12
N LEU A 43 4.91 -12.16 0.69
CA LEU A 43 3.87 -11.76 1.66
C LEU A 43 4.42 -11.80 3.09
N ILE A 44 4.42 -10.66 3.80
CA ILE A 44 4.73 -10.56 5.23
C ILE A 44 3.44 -10.27 6.00
N GLY A 45 3.11 -11.12 6.97
CA GLY A 45 1.86 -11.08 7.71
C GLY A 45 0.76 -11.81 6.92
N CYS A 46 0.65 -13.12 7.14
CA CYS A 46 -0.19 -14.03 6.37
C CYS A 46 -1.61 -14.15 6.95
N GLY A 47 -2.05 -13.21 7.79
CA GLY A 47 -3.42 -13.14 8.27
C GLY A 47 -4.44 -12.81 7.16
N GLY A 48 -5.73 -12.73 7.52
CA GLY A 48 -6.82 -12.55 6.54
C GLY A 48 -6.65 -11.35 5.60
N ARG A 49 -6.17 -10.21 6.11
CA ARG A 49 -5.86 -9.03 5.27
C ARG A 49 -4.70 -9.29 4.32
N GLY A 50 -3.62 -9.92 4.79
CA GLY A 50 -2.47 -10.30 3.97
C GLY A 50 -2.83 -11.29 2.86
N THR A 51 -3.60 -12.33 3.15
CA THR A 51 -4.14 -13.26 2.14
C THR A 51 -5.01 -12.52 1.12
N GLY A 52 -5.80 -11.54 1.56
CA GLY A 52 -6.58 -10.67 0.69
C GLY A 52 -5.71 -9.79 -0.21
N ALA A 53 -4.62 -9.22 0.31
CA ALA A 53 -3.66 -8.43 -0.47
C ALA A 53 -2.94 -9.30 -1.51
N ALA A 54 -2.50 -10.50 -1.14
CA ALA A 54 -1.91 -11.46 -2.08
C ALA A 54 -2.90 -11.87 -3.17
N THR A 55 -4.17 -12.11 -2.81
CA THR A 55 -5.24 -12.39 -3.79
C THR A 55 -5.42 -11.23 -4.78
N GLN A 56 -5.39 -9.98 -4.30
CA GLN A 56 -5.53 -8.80 -5.16
C GLN A 56 -4.31 -8.63 -6.08
N ALA A 57 -3.10 -8.86 -5.57
CA ALA A 57 -1.88 -8.82 -6.36
C ALA A 57 -1.86 -9.91 -7.44
N LEU A 58 -2.27 -11.14 -7.14
CA LEU A 58 -2.34 -12.21 -8.13
C LEU A 58 -3.41 -11.95 -9.20
N LYS A 59 -4.49 -11.24 -8.87
CA LYS A 59 -5.53 -10.86 -9.84
C LYS A 59 -5.15 -9.69 -10.74
N SER A 60 -4.11 -8.93 -10.43
CA SER A 60 -3.80 -7.70 -11.16
C SER A 60 -3.18 -7.96 -12.53
N ASP A 61 -2.37 -9.02 -12.66
CA ASP A 61 -1.69 -9.41 -13.89
C ASP A 61 -1.23 -10.88 -13.80
N ASP A 62 -1.21 -11.61 -14.92
CA ASP A 62 -0.82 -13.02 -14.96
C ASP A 62 0.67 -13.27 -14.72
N LYS A 63 1.51 -12.23 -14.83
CA LYS A 63 2.94 -12.30 -14.57
C LYS A 63 3.28 -12.19 -13.08
N VAL A 64 2.31 -11.91 -12.22
CA VAL A 64 2.54 -11.83 -10.77
C VAL A 64 2.51 -13.23 -10.17
N LYS A 65 3.56 -13.60 -9.44
CA LYS A 65 3.65 -14.88 -8.72
C LYS A 65 3.91 -14.65 -7.24
N LEU A 66 3.21 -15.40 -6.39
CA LEU A 66 3.56 -15.46 -4.98
C LEU A 66 4.76 -16.39 -4.81
N TRP A 67 5.86 -15.85 -4.31
CA TRP A 67 7.17 -16.51 -4.30
C TRP A 67 7.66 -16.87 -2.89
N ALA A 68 7.32 -16.05 -1.90
CA ALA A 68 7.72 -16.25 -0.50
C ALA A 68 6.62 -15.80 0.45
N MET A 69 6.57 -16.41 1.63
CA MET A 69 5.65 -16.05 2.70
C MET A 69 6.40 -15.98 4.03
N ALA A 70 6.07 -14.98 4.84
CA ALA A 70 6.63 -14.77 6.16
C ALA A 70 5.54 -14.43 7.18
N ASP A 71 5.58 -15.10 8.32
CA ASP A 71 4.76 -14.77 9.48
C ASP A 71 5.49 -15.15 10.77
N ALA A 72 5.19 -14.47 11.88
CA ALA A 72 5.75 -14.87 13.17
C ALA A 72 5.28 -16.27 13.57
N PHE A 73 4.09 -16.68 13.13
CA PHE A 73 3.44 -17.92 13.52
C PHE A 73 3.30 -18.89 12.33
N PRO A 74 3.84 -20.12 12.42
CA PRO A 74 3.88 -21.06 11.29
C PRO A 74 2.50 -21.41 10.73
N GLU A 75 1.49 -21.55 11.58
CA GLU A 75 0.11 -21.87 11.19
C GLU A 75 -0.56 -20.75 10.38
N LYS A 76 -0.02 -19.53 10.43
CA LYS A 76 -0.49 -18.42 9.58
C LYS A 76 -0.06 -18.56 8.13
N ILE A 77 0.92 -19.43 7.81
CA ILE A 77 1.34 -19.64 6.43
C ILE A 77 0.52 -20.75 5.76
N GLU A 78 0.33 -21.88 6.44
CA GLU A 78 -0.21 -23.10 5.84
C GLU A 78 -1.61 -22.91 5.23
N GLY A 79 -2.53 -22.35 6.01
CA GLY A 79 -3.92 -22.12 5.58
C GLY A 79 -4.00 -21.22 4.34
N PRO A 80 -3.46 -19.98 4.41
CA PRO A 80 -3.40 -19.07 3.26
C PRO A 80 -2.71 -19.65 2.03
N LEU A 81 -1.59 -20.36 2.20
CA LEU A 81 -0.89 -20.99 1.09
C LEU A 81 -1.79 -22.00 0.37
N LYS A 82 -2.52 -22.84 1.12
CA LYS A 82 -3.50 -23.77 0.56
C LYS A 82 -4.63 -23.04 -0.16
N THR A 83 -5.20 -22.00 0.46
CA THR A 83 -6.29 -21.21 -0.14
C THR A 83 -5.86 -20.53 -1.44
N LEU A 84 -4.69 -19.89 -1.45
CA LEU A 84 -4.16 -19.20 -2.62
C LEU A 84 -3.78 -20.20 -3.72
N GLY A 85 -3.12 -21.30 -3.37
CA GLY A 85 -2.76 -22.35 -4.33
C GLY A 85 -3.99 -23.00 -4.99
N ALA A 86 -5.08 -23.20 -4.24
CA ALA A 86 -6.34 -23.71 -4.80
C ALA A 86 -7.02 -22.69 -5.73
N ALA A 87 -6.89 -21.38 -5.46
CA ALA A 87 -7.53 -20.34 -6.24
C ALA A 87 -6.76 -19.96 -7.52
N PHE A 88 -5.43 -20.07 -7.51
CA PHE A 88 -4.57 -19.54 -8.58
C PHE A 88 -3.62 -20.56 -9.23
N GLY A 89 -3.54 -21.79 -8.73
CA GLY A 89 -2.64 -22.81 -9.28
C GLY A 89 -1.20 -22.70 -8.80
N LYS A 90 -0.43 -23.78 -9.02
CA LYS A 90 0.98 -23.90 -8.57
C LYS A 90 1.93 -23.03 -9.38
N GLU A 91 1.56 -22.69 -10.60
CA GLU A 91 2.31 -21.83 -11.51
C GLU A 91 2.25 -20.34 -11.15
N ARG A 92 1.26 -19.95 -10.33
CA ARG A 92 1.09 -18.60 -9.77
C ARG A 92 1.49 -18.52 -8.30
N VAL A 93 1.47 -19.65 -7.59
CA VAL A 93 1.79 -19.75 -6.16
C VAL A 93 2.97 -20.71 -5.97
N GLU A 94 4.18 -20.18 -6.14
CA GLU A 94 5.46 -20.89 -6.10
C GLU A 94 6.19 -20.66 -4.77
N VAL A 95 5.53 -20.98 -3.66
CA VAL A 95 6.07 -20.81 -2.30
C VAL A 95 6.63 -22.13 -1.77
N GLU A 96 7.86 -22.43 -2.16
CA GLU A 96 8.59 -23.61 -1.69
C GLU A 96 8.83 -23.60 -0.18
N LYS A 97 9.07 -24.76 0.42
CA LYS A 97 9.25 -24.88 1.88
C LYS A 97 10.42 -24.06 2.42
N ASN A 98 11.49 -23.89 1.64
CA ASN A 98 12.63 -23.05 2.00
C ASN A 98 12.36 -21.53 1.85
N ARG A 99 11.18 -21.14 1.33
CA ARG A 99 10.70 -19.74 1.23
C ARG A 99 9.45 -19.49 2.08
N GLN A 100 9.18 -20.38 3.03
CA GLN A 100 8.19 -20.22 4.10
C GLN A 100 8.95 -19.86 5.37
N PHE A 101 9.02 -18.57 5.68
CA PHE A 101 9.81 -18.06 6.80
C PHE A 101 8.94 -17.87 8.03
N THR A 102 9.38 -18.38 9.18
CA THR A 102 8.65 -18.29 10.45
C THR A 102 9.51 -17.73 11.57
N GLY A 103 8.86 -17.16 12.59
CA GLY A 103 9.51 -16.49 13.71
C GLY A 103 9.56 -14.96 13.57
N LEU A 104 10.02 -14.28 14.62
CA LEU A 104 10.05 -12.81 14.68
C LEU A 104 10.99 -12.18 13.64
N ASP A 105 11.99 -12.92 13.18
CA ASP A 105 12.95 -12.52 12.15
C ASP A 105 12.52 -12.94 10.72
N ALA A 106 11.35 -13.57 10.56
CA ALA A 106 10.88 -14.08 9.28
C ALA A 106 10.80 -13.01 8.19
N PHE A 107 10.42 -11.78 8.56
CA PHE A 107 10.31 -10.67 7.64
C PHE A 107 11.67 -10.28 7.06
N GLU A 108 12.75 -10.37 7.83
CA GLU A 108 14.11 -10.08 7.38
C GLU A 108 14.60 -11.14 6.39
N LYS A 109 14.33 -12.42 6.69
CA LYS A 109 14.63 -13.55 5.80
C LYS A 109 13.90 -13.41 4.45
N LEU A 110 12.62 -13.00 4.48
CA LEU A 110 11.87 -12.72 3.26
C LEU A 110 12.41 -11.50 2.51
N ALA A 111 12.76 -10.42 3.21
CA ALA A 111 13.34 -9.23 2.59
C ALA A 111 14.70 -9.54 1.91
N ALA A 112 15.49 -10.46 2.47
CA ALA A 112 16.74 -10.94 1.89
C ALA A 112 16.55 -11.95 0.74
N SER A 113 15.33 -12.44 0.50
CA SER A 113 15.04 -13.42 -0.54
C SER A 113 14.90 -12.78 -1.94
N ASP A 114 14.80 -13.64 -2.95
CA ASP A 114 14.64 -13.27 -4.36
C ASP A 114 13.19 -12.85 -4.70
N VAL A 115 12.68 -11.85 -3.99
CA VAL A 115 11.40 -11.17 -4.27
C VAL A 115 11.66 -9.78 -4.85
N ASP A 116 10.75 -9.30 -5.69
CA ASP A 116 10.79 -7.95 -6.27
C ASP A 116 9.92 -6.97 -5.46
N VAL A 117 8.74 -7.44 -5.05
CA VAL A 117 7.72 -6.66 -4.35
C VAL A 117 7.31 -7.39 -3.07
N ILE A 118 7.21 -6.64 -1.97
CA ILE A 118 6.74 -7.13 -0.68
C ILE A 118 5.35 -6.57 -0.40
N LEU A 119 4.41 -7.45 -0.06
CA LEU A 119 3.11 -7.10 0.53
C LEU A 119 3.24 -7.20 2.05
N MET A 120 3.11 -6.08 2.75
CA MET A 120 3.24 -6.00 4.20
C MET A 120 1.88 -5.76 4.84
N ALA A 121 1.39 -6.78 5.55
CA ALA A 121 0.12 -6.78 6.28
C ALA A 121 0.30 -7.18 7.77
N THR A 122 1.43 -6.81 8.36
CA THR A 122 1.76 -6.99 9.79
C THR A 122 1.02 -5.99 10.68
N PRO A 123 0.97 -6.14 12.02
CA PRO A 123 0.42 -5.10 12.90
C PRO A 123 1.12 -3.72 12.71
N PRO A 124 0.39 -2.59 12.73
CA PRO A 124 0.94 -1.28 12.36
C PRO A 124 2.07 -0.80 13.26
N GLY A 125 2.10 -1.16 14.54
CA GLY A 125 3.19 -0.80 15.46
C GLY A 125 4.59 -1.21 14.99
N TYR A 126 4.71 -2.24 14.15
CA TYR A 126 6.00 -2.71 13.62
C TYR A 126 6.28 -2.29 12.17
N ARG A 127 5.28 -1.77 11.46
CA ARG A 127 5.42 -1.44 10.03
C ARG A 127 6.54 -0.42 9.76
N PRO A 128 6.78 0.63 10.59
CA PRO A 128 7.86 1.57 10.31
C PRO A 128 9.25 0.93 10.22
N SER A 129 9.61 0.09 11.19
CA SER A 129 10.92 -0.59 11.22
C SER A 129 11.03 -1.68 10.16
N MET A 130 9.97 -2.46 9.97
CA MET A 130 9.92 -3.50 8.93
C MET A 130 10.02 -2.90 7.52
N LEU A 131 9.35 -1.77 7.27
CA LEU A 131 9.39 -1.09 5.97
C LEU A 131 10.82 -0.64 5.65
N ARG A 132 11.49 0.00 6.61
CA ARG A 132 12.88 0.45 6.46
C ARG A 132 13.80 -0.70 6.05
N LYS A 133 13.71 -1.83 6.75
CA LYS A 133 14.48 -3.05 6.43
C LYS A 133 14.21 -3.55 5.01
N CYS A 134 12.96 -3.55 4.57
CA CYS A 134 12.59 -3.98 3.21
C CYS A 134 13.14 -3.03 2.13
N ILE A 135 13.05 -1.72 2.37
CA ILE A 135 13.60 -0.68 1.47
C ILE A 135 15.13 -0.75 1.42
N GLU A 136 15.78 -0.91 2.57
CA GLU A 136 17.24 -1.12 2.65
C GLU A 136 17.68 -2.36 1.88
N ALA A 137 16.88 -3.44 1.92
CA ALA A 137 17.08 -4.67 1.14
C ALA A 137 16.77 -4.52 -0.36
N GLY A 138 16.41 -3.33 -0.84
CA GLY A 138 16.24 -3.06 -2.27
C GLY A 138 14.88 -3.49 -2.83
N LYS A 139 13.84 -3.58 -2.00
CA LYS A 139 12.54 -4.15 -2.40
C LYS A 139 11.48 -3.05 -2.58
N HIS A 140 10.62 -3.20 -3.58
CA HIS A 140 9.39 -2.42 -3.64
C HIS A 140 8.43 -2.91 -2.55
N VAL A 141 7.65 -2.01 -1.94
CA VAL A 141 6.78 -2.39 -0.83
C VAL A 141 5.37 -1.81 -1.01
N PHE A 142 4.38 -2.69 -0.97
CA PHE A 142 3.01 -2.33 -0.62
C PHE A 142 2.82 -2.56 0.88
N ALA A 143 2.42 -1.54 1.62
CA ALA A 143 2.15 -1.66 3.06
C ALA A 143 0.70 -1.27 3.37
N GLU A 144 0.01 -2.13 4.11
CA GLU A 144 -1.34 -1.83 4.60
C GLU A 144 -1.36 -0.60 5.52
N LYS A 145 -2.50 0.08 5.51
CA LYS A 145 -2.80 1.17 6.44
C LYS A 145 -3.19 0.58 7.81
N PRO A 146 -2.99 1.32 8.92
CA PRO A 146 -2.19 2.54 9.06
C PRO A 146 -0.69 2.21 9.04
N MET A 147 0.14 3.10 8.52
CA MET A 147 1.57 2.78 8.35
C MET A 147 2.41 2.91 9.63
N ALA A 148 1.93 3.70 10.59
CA ALA A 148 2.49 3.90 11.91
C ALA A 148 1.34 4.17 12.89
N ILE A 149 1.62 4.11 14.19
CA ILE A 149 0.64 4.39 15.24
C ILE A 149 0.96 5.63 16.08
N ASP A 150 2.15 6.20 15.88
CA ASP A 150 2.64 7.35 16.64
C ASP A 150 3.53 8.25 15.76
N MET A 151 3.88 9.42 16.29
CA MET A 151 4.70 10.40 15.59
C MET A 151 6.13 9.92 15.35
N ALA A 152 6.71 9.13 16.26
CA ALA A 152 8.05 8.58 16.10
C ALA A 152 8.11 7.66 14.87
N GLY A 153 7.11 6.79 14.72
CA GLY A 153 6.92 5.94 13.54
C GLY A 153 6.72 6.77 12.26
N ILE A 154 5.94 7.86 12.30
CA ILE A 154 5.79 8.75 11.15
C ILE A 154 7.13 9.40 10.74
N HIS A 155 7.92 9.89 11.69
CA HIS A 155 9.26 10.42 11.39
C HIS A 155 10.17 9.37 10.74
N HIS A 156 10.13 8.15 11.26
CA HIS A 156 10.89 7.03 10.70
C HIS A 156 10.43 6.68 9.27
N LEU A 157 9.13 6.75 8.99
CA LEU A 157 8.58 6.55 7.64
C LEU A 157 9.01 7.64 6.67
N MET A 158 9.04 8.91 7.10
CA MET A 158 9.52 10.01 6.27
C MET A 158 11.00 9.84 5.90
N GLU A 159 11.83 9.36 6.81
CA GLU A 159 13.23 9.03 6.51
C GLU A 159 13.32 7.85 5.53
N THR A 160 12.52 6.80 5.77
CA THR A 160 12.45 5.62 4.90
C THR A 160 12.02 5.97 3.49
N ALA A 161 11.09 6.91 3.32
CA ALA A 161 10.64 7.39 2.02
C ALA A 161 11.78 8.05 1.22
N LYS A 162 12.63 8.85 1.86
CA LYS A 162 13.80 9.46 1.21
C LYS A 162 14.77 8.40 0.68
N ILE A 163 15.01 7.35 1.47
CA ILE A 163 15.89 6.24 1.06
C ILE A 163 15.27 5.46 -0.09
N ALA A 164 13.95 5.27 -0.08
CA ALA A 164 13.24 4.64 -1.19
C ALA A 164 13.40 5.46 -2.47
N ASP A 165 13.26 6.79 -2.40
CA ASP A 165 13.46 7.69 -3.55
C ASP A 165 14.90 7.60 -4.10
N GLU A 166 15.91 7.64 -3.23
CA GLU A 166 17.32 7.47 -3.62
C GLU A 166 17.58 6.13 -4.31
N LYS A 167 16.94 5.06 -3.83
CA LYS A 167 17.03 3.72 -4.41
C LYS A 167 16.07 3.48 -5.58
N LYS A 168 15.22 4.47 -5.93
CA LYS A 168 14.15 4.36 -6.94
C LYS A 168 13.17 3.21 -6.67
N LEU A 169 12.88 2.98 -5.39
CA LEU A 169 11.93 1.98 -4.93
C LEU A 169 10.57 2.61 -4.71
N ALA A 170 9.53 1.84 -5.01
CA ALA A 170 8.16 2.28 -4.83
C ALA A 170 7.64 1.84 -3.46
N ILE A 171 7.02 2.79 -2.75
CA ILE A 171 6.19 2.53 -1.58
C ILE A 171 4.74 2.82 -1.95
N GLN A 172 3.86 1.85 -1.76
CA GLN A 172 2.43 2.01 -1.97
C GLN A 172 1.66 1.72 -0.69
N HIS A 173 0.74 2.61 -0.34
CA HIS A 173 -0.08 2.49 0.87
C HIS A 173 -1.42 1.81 0.54
N GLY A 174 -1.94 1.05 1.49
CA GLY A 174 -3.23 0.34 1.41
C GLY A 174 -4.50 1.19 1.39
N TYR A 175 -4.46 2.45 0.91
CA TYR A 175 -5.64 3.31 0.76
C TYR A 175 -6.48 2.89 -0.45
N CYS A 176 -7.17 1.75 -0.34
CA CYS A 176 -7.91 1.12 -1.43
C CYS A 176 -8.99 2.02 -2.06
N TRP A 177 -9.57 2.95 -1.29
CA TRP A 177 -10.62 3.84 -1.74
C TRP A 177 -10.17 4.85 -2.80
N ARG A 178 -8.89 5.19 -2.85
CA ARG A 178 -8.29 6.02 -3.91
C ARG A 178 -8.26 5.31 -5.27
N TYR A 179 -8.52 4.00 -5.30
CA TYR A 179 -8.55 3.19 -6.52
C TYR A 179 -9.97 2.81 -6.95
N SER A 180 -10.99 3.17 -6.17
CA SER A 180 -12.39 2.98 -6.56
C SER A 180 -12.77 3.94 -7.70
N PRO A 181 -13.27 3.43 -8.85
CA PRO A 181 -13.69 4.28 -9.96
C PRO A 181 -14.74 5.32 -9.56
N ALA A 182 -15.72 4.93 -8.73
CA ALA A 182 -16.78 5.83 -8.29
C ALA A 182 -16.24 6.96 -7.41
N ASN A 183 -15.30 6.65 -6.49
CA ASN A 183 -14.67 7.69 -5.69
C ASN A 183 -13.86 8.64 -6.57
N ARG A 184 -13.04 8.12 -7.50
CA ARG A 184 -12.22 8.95 -8.39
C ARG A 184 -13.05 9.98 -9.14
N VAL A 185 -14.17 9.55 -9.75
CA VAL A 185 -15.08 10.49 -10.42
C VAL A 185 -15.59 11.57 -9.47
N GLY A 186 -15.98 11.22 -8.24
CA GLY A 186 -16.45 12.20 -7.25
C GLY A 186 -15.37 13.20 -6.83
N PHE A 187 -14.16 12.72 -6.52
CA PHE A 187 -13.05 13.56 -6.10
C PHE A 187 -12.45 14.38 -7.25
N ASP A 188 -12.46 13.88 -8.49
CA ASP A 188 -12.03 14.64 -9.67
C ASP A 188 -12.95 15.87 -9.89
N LYS A 189 -14.26 15.72 -9.65
CA LYS A 189 -15.20 16.84 -9.67
C LYS A 189 -14.96 17.85 -8.54
N ALA A 190 -14.61 17.36 -7.35
CA ALA A 190 -14.25 18.24 -6.24
C ALA A 190 -12.98 19.04 -6.56
N LEU A 191 -11.93 18.37 -7.06
CA LEU A 191 -10.62 18.96 -7.33
C LEU A 191 -10.60 19.87 -8.56
N SER A 192 -11.43 19.59 -9.57
CA SER A 192 -11.58 20.46 -10.75
C SER A 192 -12.40 21.73 -10.49
N GLY A 193 -13.03 21.83 -9.31
CA GLY A 193 -13.90 22.96 -8.95
C GLY A 193 -15.33 22.86 -9.47
N GLU A 194 -15.72 21.74 -10.10
CA GLU A 194 -17.10 21.51 -10.57
C GLU A 194 -18.12 21.55 -9.40
N LEU A 195 -17.70 21.14 -8.20
CA LEU A 195 -18.51 21.22 -6.98
C LEU A 195 -18.47 22.60 -6.29
N GLY A 196 -17.76 23.56 -6.87
CA GLY A 196 -17.47 24.85 -6.25
C GLY A 196 -16.49 24.73 -5.09
N ARG A 197 -16.48 25.74 -4.21
CA ARG A 197 -15.61 25.76 -3.03
C ARG A 197 -16.13 24.77 -1.98
N ILE A 198 -15.32 23.76 -1.65
CA ILE A 198 -15.61 22.84 -0.55
C ILE A 198 -15.61 23.62 0.77
N THR A 199 -16.72 23.57 1.51
CA THR A 199 -16.89 24.28 2.80
C THR A 199 -16.87 23.36 4.01
N SER A 200 -17.21 22.09 3.82
CA SER A 200 -17.25 21.09 4.88
C SER A 200 -17.08 19.69 4.30
N PHE A 201 -16.53 18.79 5.11
CA PHE A 201 -16.46 17.37 4.82
C PHE A 201 -16.99 16.60 6.02
N VAL A 202 -17.87 15.62 5.78
CA VAL A 202 -18.37 14.70 6.80
C VAL A 202 -18.08 13.29 6.33
N GLY A 203 -17.27 12.56 7.09
CA GLY A 203 -16.92 11.18 6.82
C GLY A 203 -17.44 10.27 7.90
N THR A 204 -18.24 9.29 7.52
CA THR A 204 -18.67 8.21 8.42
C THR A 204 -18.08 6.90 7.93
N TYR A 205 -17.51 6.13 8.85
CA TYR A 205 -17.10 4.76 8.60
C TYR A 205 -17.96 3.84 9.47
N LEU A 206 -18.97 3.23 8.86
CA LEU A 206 -19.77 2.21 9.53
C LEU A 206 -19.02 0.88 9.47
N GLY A 207 -18.19 0.63 10.48
CA GLY A 207 -17.55 -0.65 10.71
C GLY A 207 -18.22 -1.37 11.87
N GLY A 208 -18.38 -2.70 11.77
CA GLY A 208 -18.60 -3.53 12.95
C GLY A 208 -17.35 -3.55 13.83
N THR A 209 -17.47 -4.05 15.06
CA THR A 209 -16.31 -4.20 15.94
C THR A 209 -15.30 -5.16 15.31
N VAL A 210 -14.08 -4.68 15.06
CA VAL A 210 -13.10 -5.47 14.31
C VAL A 210 -12.40 -6.43 15.25
N ARG A 211 -12.80 -7.71 15.20
CA ARG A 211 -12.16 -8.85 15.88
C ARG A 211 -11.89 -8.57 17.37
N ALA A 212 -12.91 -8.08 18.06
CA ALA A 212 -12.88 -7.89 19.49
C ALA A 212 -12.56 -9.20 20.20
N LEU A 213 -11.71 -9.13 21.22
CA LEU A 213 -11.62 -10.21 22.20
C LEU A 213 -12.98 -10.42 22.86
N ALA A 214 -13.33 -11.68 23.12
CA ALA A 214 -14.49 -11.98 23.93
C ALA A 214 -14.29 -11.41 25.34
N PRO A 215 -15.35 -10.95 26.04
CA PRO A 215 -15.21 -10.37 27.38
C PRO A 215 -14.54 -11.29 28.41
N ASP A 216 -14.65 -12.60 28.22
CA ASP A 216 -14.09 -13.66 29.05
C ASP A 216 -12.81 -14.26 28.47
N ALA A 217 -12.27 -13.70 27.37
CA ALA A 217 -11.05 -14.20 26.77
C ALA A 217 -9.85 -13.99 27.70
N THR A 218 -9.27 -15.10 28.18
CA THR A 218 -8.04 -15.10 28.96
C THR A 218 -6.88 -15.63 28.14
N GLN A 219 -5.68 -15.19 28.50
CA GLN A 219 -4.46 -15.75 27.96
C GLN A 219 -4.38 -17.24 28.31
N PRO A 220 -4.19 -18.14 27.32
CA PRO A 220 -4.02 -19.56 27.58
C PRO A 220 -2.81 -19.85 28.47
N GLU A 221 -2.92 -20.86 29.32
CA GLU A 221 -1.81 -21.34 30.14
C GLU A 221 -0.60 -21.71 29.26
N GLY A 222 0.59 -21.26 29.65
CA GLY A 222 1.84 -21.48 28.90
C GLY A 222 2.09 -20.53 27.73
N MET A 223 1.15 -19.66 27.37
CA MET A 223 1.37 -18.63 26.35
C MET A 223 2.00 -17.38 26.96
N GLY A 224 3.08 -16.88 26.35
CA GLY A 224 3.71 -15.63 26.76
C GLY A 224 2.86 -14.40 26.45
N ASP A 225 3.04 -13.31 27.21
CA ASP A 225 2.29 -12.05 27.05
C ASP A 225 2.43 -11.47 25.64
N VAL A 226 3.68 -11.33 25.15
CA VAL A 226 3.94 -10.82 23.80
C VAL A 226 3.24 -11.66 22.73
N GLU A 227 3.28 -12.99 22.86
CA GLU A 227 2.60 -13.88 21.90
C GLU A 227 1.07 -13.67 21.92
N TRP A 228 0.47 -13.62 23.11
CA TRP A 228 -0.96 -13.38 23.27
C TRP A 228 -1.38 -12.06 22.61
N GLN A 229 -0.61 -11.00 22.85
CA GLN A 229 -0.90 -9.68 22.31
C GLN A 229 -0.72 -9.64 20.79
N LEU A 230 0.35 -10.25 20.24
CA LEU A 230 0.56 -10.35 18.78
C LEU A 230 -0.58 -11.11 18.07
N ARG A 231 -1.07 -12.20 18.67
CA ARG A 231 -2.18 -12.99 18.11
C ARG A 231 -3.50 -12.21 18.08
N ASN A 232 -3.63 -11.24 18.99
CA ASN A 232 -4.81 -10.41 19.22
C ASN A 232 -4.57 -8.91 18.98
N TRP A 233 -3.55 -8.59 18.16
CA TRP A 233 -2.92 -7.26 18.07
C TRP A 233 -3.86 -6.08 17.93
N ILE A 234 -5.01 -6.25 17.27
CA ILE A 234 -5.97 -5.17 17.06
C ILE A 234 -6.56 -4.63 18.36
N ASN A 235 -6.58 -5.46 19.41
CA ASN A 235 -7.10 -5.13 20.74
C ASN A 235 -6.07 -4.45 21.65
N PHE A 236 -4.84 -4.22 21.18
CA PHE A 236 -3.77 -3.61 21.96
C PHE A 236 -3.29 -2.33 21.27
N GLU A 237 -3.46 -1.18 21.93
CA GLU A 237 -3.20 0.14 21.31
C GLU A 237 -1.75 0.31 20.83
N TRP A 238 -0.77 -0.22 21.57
CA TRP A 238 0.64 -0.16 21.16
C TRP A 238 0.95 -1.00 19.92
N LEU A 239 0.03 -1.87 19.49
CA LEU A 239 0.13 -2.62 18.25
C LEU A 239 -0.74 -2.04 17.14
N SER A 240 -1.94 -1.55 17.47
CA SER A 240 -2.97 -1.17 16.49
C SER A 240 -3.17 0.33 16.31
N GLY A 241 -2.85 1.15 17.33
CA GLY A 241 -3.23 2.55 17.39
C GLY A 241 -4.73 2.79 17.68
N GLY A 242 -5.45 1.72 18.03
CA GLY A 242 -6.87 1.77 18.35
C GLY A 242 -7.80 2.00 17.13
N PRO A 243 -9.11 2.08 17.36
CA PRO A 243 -10.10 2.17 16.29
C PRO A 243 -10.00 3.46 15.47
N LEU A 244 -9.50 4.55 16.06
CA LEU A 244 -9.32 5.82 15.37
C LEU A 244 -8.30 5.69 14.24
N LEU A 245 -7.13 5.10 14.51
CA LEU A 245 -6.09 4.91 13.50
C LEU A 245 -6.40 3.76 12.54
N GLU A 246 -7.05 2.69 12.99
CA GLU A 246 -7.38 1.57 12.10
C GLU A 246 -8.57 1.84 11.17
N GLN A 247 -9.64 2.48 11.65
CA GLN A 247 -10.88 2.64 10.88
C GLN A 247 -11.08 4.07 10.38
N CYS A 248 -10.97 5.08 11.25
CA CYS A 248 -11.25 6.47 10.88
C CYS A 248 -10.23 7.05 9.90
N ILE A 249 -9.03 6.45 9.79
CA ILE A 249 -8.01 6.85 8.82
C ILE A 249 -8.54 6.87 7.38
N HIS A 250 -9.52 6.03 7.04
CA HIS A 250 -10.16 6.04 5.73
C HIS A 250 -10.97 7.33 5.46
N ALA A 251 -11.61 7.88 6.49
CA ALA A 251 -12.33 9.15 6.39
C ALA A 251 -11.33 10.32 6.32
N VAL A 252 -10.26 10.27 7.12
CA VAL A 252 -9.19 11.29 7.10
C VAL A 252 -8.48 11.32 5.75
N ASP A 253 -8.18 10.16 5.16
CA ASP A 253 -7.60 10.07 3.82
C ASP A 253 -8.50 10.70 2.74
N LYS A 254 -9.81 10.45 2.81
CA LYS A 254 -10.79 11.10 1.93
C LYS A 254 -10.86 12.62 2.13
N MET A 255 -10.75 13.09 3.38
CA MET A 255 -10.67 14.53 3.67
C MET A 255 -9.45 15.15 3.00
N ALA A 256 -8.27 14.53 3.18
CA ALA A 256 -7.04 14.99 2.53
C ALA A 256 -7.18 14.99 1.01
N TRP A 257 -7.75 13.92 0.43
CA TRP A 257 -7.96 13.83 -1.01
C TRP A 257 -8.90 14.91 -1.55
N ALA A 258 -10.00 15.24 -0.86
CA ALA A 258 -10.89 16.35 -1.23
C ALA A 258 -10.20 17.72 -1.21
N MET A 259 -9.14 17.86 -0.41
CA MET A 259 -8.36 19.09 -0.28
C MET A 259 -7.09 19.08 -1.15
N GLY A 260 -6.97 18.14 -2.08
CA GLY A 260 -5.80 18.03 -2.97
C GLY A 260 -4.53 17.58 -2.26
N ASP A 261 -4.67 16.80 -1.19
CA ASP A 261 -3.59 16.32 -0.32
C ASP A 261 -2.75 17.44 0.33
N VAL A 262 -3.30 18.66 0.36
CA VAL A 262 -2.75 19.78 1.11
C VAL A 262 -3.19 19.64 2.57
N ALA A 263 -2.22 19.59 3.48
CA ALA A 263 -2.51 19.56 4.92
C ALA A 263 -3.31 20.81 5.33
N PRO A 264 -4.31 20.69 6.22
CA PRO A 264 -5.02 21.85 6.72
C PRO A 264 -4.03 22.79 7.41
N ILE A 265 -4.10 24.08 7.07
CA ILE A 265 -3.29 25.12 7.72
C ILE A 265 -3.76 25.20 9.17
N ALA A 266 -2.85 24.93 10.11
CA ALA A 266 -3.07 25.16 11.54
C ALA A 266 -2.95 26.66 11.87
#